data_AF-A0A7S3FIZ9-F1
#
_entry.id   AF-A0A7S3FIZ9-F1
#
_cell.length_a   1.000
_cell.length_b   1.000
_cell.length_c   1.000
_cell.angle_alpha   90.00
_cell.angle_beta   90.00
_cell.angle_gamma   90.00
#
_symmetry.space_group_name_H-M   'P 1'
#
loop_
_entity.id
_entity.type
_entity.pdbx_description
1 polymer ?
#
loop_
_entity_poly.entity_id
_entity_poly.type
_entity_poly.pdbx_seq_one_letter_code
_entity_poly.pdbx_strand_id
1 'polypeptide(L)'
;MTVPDELAARMPLAYVHFTHCLVDILLLLAPFGLYANLGWFAIPMTGLFTLFYRGLLELSKSFLDPFGNRRVSFTGLSADINVDCLIGESNAGSLVWPQGAKRLPFPCSPLPHADHADGPTA
;
A
#
# COMPACT_ATOMS: atom_id res chain seq x y z
N MET A 1 21.45 -2.99 -8.95
CA MET A 1 21.01 -4.20 -8.21
C MET A 1 19.51 -4.32 -8.38
N THR A 2 19.06 -5.09 -9.37
CA THR A 2 17.66 -5.48 -9.48
C THR A 2 17.46 -6.63 -8.51
N VAL A 3 16.65 -6.42 -7.47
CA VAL A 3 16.26 -7.53 -6.58
C VAL A 3 15.59 -8.58 -7.48
N PRO A 4 16.10 -9.82 -7.55
CA PRO A 4 15.57 -10.83 -8.45
C PRO A 4 14.10 -11.12 -8.11
N ASP A 5 13.21 -10.94 -9.09
CA ASP A 5 11.75 -11.15 -9.03
C ASP A 5 11.37 -12.60 -8.69
N GLU A 6 12.34 -13.52 -8.73
CA GLU A 6 12.26 -14.90 -8.22
C GLU A 6 11.91 -14.96 -6.71
N LEU A 7 12.21 -13.91 -5.95
CA LEU A 7 11.84 -13.77 -4.52
C LEU A 7 10.59 -12.91 -4.29
N ALA A 8 9.88 -12.48 -5.34
CA ALA A 8 8.61 -11.78 -5.20
C ALA A 8 7.46 -12.67 -4.68
N ALA A 9 7.77 -13.94 -4.33
CA ALA A 9 6.91 -14.92 -3.68
C ALA A 9 5.44 -14.69 -4.00
N ARG A 10 5.14 -14.60 -5.30
CA ARG A 10 3.83 -14.17 -5.76
C ARG A 10 2.87 -15.25 -5.29
N MET A 11 1.99 -14.90 -4.35
CA MET A 11 0.98 -15.85 -3.91
C MET A 11 0.19 -16.29 -5.15
N PRO A 12 0.06 -17.60 -5.39
CA PRO A 12 -0.59 -18.10 -6.57
C PRO A 12 -2.03 -17.58 -6.60
N LEU A 13 -2.46 -17.06 -7.76
CA LEU A 13 -3.76 -16.41 -7.91
C LEU A 13 -4.92 -17.32 -7.48
N ALA A 14 -4.79 -18.63 -7.70
CA ALA A 14 -5.76 -19.62 -7.27
C ALA A 14 -6.01 -19.60 -5.74
N TYR A 15 -4.96 -19.39 -4.94
CA TYR A 15 -5.09 -19.32 -3.49
C TYR A 15 -5.86 -18.06 -3.05
N VAL A 16 -5.49 -16.90 -3.59
CA VAL A 16 -6.15 -15.62 -3.26
C VAL A 16 -7.60 -15.62 -3.74
N HIS A 17 -7.89 -16.23 -4.88
CA HIS A 17 -9.25 -16.35 -5.39
C HIS A 17 -10.10 -17.28 -4.52
N PHE A 18 -9.54 -18.41 -4.07
CA PHE A 18 -10.23 -19.34 -3.20
C PHE A 18 -10.61 -18.72 -1.85
N THR A 19 -9.68 -18.00 -1.20
CA THR A 19 -9.97 -17.32 0.08
C THR A 19 -11.02 -16.23 -0.08
N HIS A 20 -11.03 -15.54 -1.23
CA HIS A 20 -12.06 -14.56 -1.56
C HIS A 20 -13.45 -15.19 -1.66
N CYS A 21 -13.58 -16.25 -2.45
CA CYS A 21 -14.85 -16.98 -2.59
C CYS A 21 -15.34 -17.54 -1.26
N LEU A 22 -14.43 -18.07 -0.42
CA LEU A 22 -14.78 -18.61 0.88
C LEU A 22 -15.39 -17.53 1.79
N VAL A 23 -14.77 -16.35 1.86
CA VAL A 23 -15.28 -15.24 2.67
C VAL A 23 -16.59 -14.69 2.09
N ASP A 24 -16.72 -14.60 0.77
CA ASP A 24 -17.97 -14.17 0.14
C ASP A 24 -19.13 -15.14 0.44
N ILE A 25 -18.90 -16.46 0.36
CA ILE A 25 -19.92 -17.47 0.70
C ILE A 25 -20.26 -17.41 2.19
N LEU A 26 -19.27 -17.27 3.07
CA LEU A 26 -19.48 -17.14 4.52
C LEU A 26 -20.38 -15.94 4.84
N LEU A 27 -20.09 -14.77 4.24
CA LEU A 27 -20.87 -13.56 4.46
C LEU A 27 -22.26 -13.62 3.82
N LEU A 28 -22.42 -14.36 2.72
CA LEU A 28 -23.72 -14.63 2.12
C LEU A 28 -24.59 -15.53 3.00
N LEU A 29 -23.98 -16.50 3.70
CA LEU A 29 -24.69 -17.41 4.60
C LEU A 29 -24.92 -16.83 6.01
N ALA A 30 -24.09 -15.87 6.44
CA ALA A 30 -24.13 -15.23 7.74
C ALA A 30 -25.54 -14.73 8.17
N PRO A 31 -26.34 -14.02 7.33
CA PRO A 31 -27.66 -13.56 7.75
C PRO A 31 -28.64 -14.70 8.04
N PHE A 32 -28.59 -15.79 7.28
CA PHE A 32 -29.47 -16.94 7.49
C PHE A 32 -29.14 -17.69 8.78
N GLY A 33 -27.85 -17.82 9.11
CA GLY A 33 -27.40 -18.47 10.35
C GLY A 33 -27.66 -17.62 11.60
N LEU A 34 -27.42 -16.31 11.54
CA LEU A 34 -27.61 -15.42 12.69
C LEU A 34 -29.09 -15.16 12.99
N TYR A 35 -29.94 -15.06 11.96
CA TYR A 35 -31.36 -14.77 12.16
C TYR A 35 -32.07 -15.84 13.01
N ALA A 36 -31.70 -17.11 12.83
CA ALA A 36 -32.28 -18.23 13.58
C ALA A 36 -32.07 -18.14 15.10
N ASN A 37 -30.99 -17.50 15.56
CA ASN A 37 -30.63 -17.43 16.98
C ASN A 37 -30.88 -16.05 17.62
N LEU A 38 -30.72 -14.96 16.87
CA LEU A 38 -30.70 -13.59 17.42
C LEU A 38 -31.93 -12.75 17.07
N GLY A 39 -32.78 -13.19 16.14
CA GLY A 39 -33.95 -12.44 15.68
C GLY A 39 -33.57 -11.03 15.21
N TRP A 40 -34.10 -9.99 15.86
CA TRP A 40 -33.87 -8.58 15.48
C TRP A 40 -32.41 -8.13 15.62
N PHE A 41 -31.67 -8.68 16.60
CA PHE A 41 -30.25 -8.36 16.79
C PHE A 41 -29.35 -8.92 15.69
N ALA A 42 -29.87 -9.74 14.78
CA ALA A 42 -29.12 -10.24 13.64
C ALA A 42 -28.67 -9.11 12.70
N ILE A 43 -29.43 -8.00 12.60
CA ILE A 43 -29.10 -6.89 11.70
C ILE A 43 -27.77 -6.21 12.08
N PRO A 44 -27.59 -5.67 13.31
CA PRO A 44 -26.31 -5.06 13.68
C PRO A 44 -25.17 -6.09 13.74
N MET A 45 -25.46 -7.33 14.16
CA MET A 45 -24.42 -8.35 14.28
C MET A 45 -23.90 -8.84 12.93
N THR A 46 -24.78 -8.96 11.93
CA THR A 46 -24.34 -9.28 10.55
C THR A 46 -23.49 -8.16 9.97
N GLY A 47 -23.81 -6.88 10.25
CA GLY A 47 -22.97 -5.74 9.88
C GLY A 47 -21.59 -5.76 10.53
N LEU A 48 -21.50 -6.13 11.81
CA LEU A 48 -20.22 -6.30 12.49
C LEU A 48 -19.42 -7.48 11.90
N PHE A 49 -20.10 -8.58 11.59
CA PHE A 49 -19.49 -9.76 10.97
C PHE A 49 -18.93 -9.46 9.58
N THR A 50 -19.70 -8.74 8.75
CA THR A 50 -19.26 -8.33 7.41
C THR A 50 -18.06 -7.39 7.50
N LEU A 51 -18.09 -6.40 8.38
CA LEU A 51 -16.97 -5.49 8.62
C LEU A 51 -15.71 -6.26 9.03
N PHE A 52 -15.83 -7.19 9.97
CA PHE A 52 -14.70 -7.96 10.49
C PHE A 52 -14.05 -8.83 9.39
N TYR A 53 -14.83 -9.68 8.71
CA TYR A 53 -14.25 -10.59 7.71
C TYR A 53 -13.82 -9.88 6.41
N ARG A 54 -14.55 -8.85 5.95
CA ARG A 54 -14.10 -8.03 4.81
C ARG A 54 -12.84 -7.25 5.17
N GLY A 55 -12.77 -6.70 6.38
CA GLY A 55 -11.61 -5.97 6.87
C GLY A 55 -10.37 -6.85 7.00
N LEU A 56 -10.49 -8.06 7.57
CA LEU A 56 -9.40 -9.02 7.63
C LEU A 56 -8.91 -9.44 6.23
N LEU A 57 -9.84 -9.62 5.30
CA LEU A 57 -9.50 -9.95 3.92
C LEU A 57 -8.74 -8.81 3.24
N GLU A 58 -9.17 -7.55 3.44
CA GLU A 58 -8.47 -6.38 2.91
C GLU A 58 -7.08 -6.20 3.54
N LEU A 59 -6.95 -6.43 4.85
CA LEU A 59 -5.67 -6.38 5.54
C LEU A 59 -4.69 -7.45 5.01
N SER A 60 -5.18 -8.67 4.77
CA SER A 60 -4.37 -9.75 4.20
C SER A 60 -3.84 -9.40 2.79
N LYS A 61 -4.64 -8.66 2.00
CA LYS A 61 -4.23 -8.14 0.68
C LYS A 61 -3.21 -7.02 0.80
N SER A 62 -3.29 -6.16 1.81
CA SER A 62 -2.28 -5.14 2.06
C SER A 62 -0.94 -5.76 2.46
N PHE A 63 -0.94 -6.82 3.28
CA PHE A 63 0.30 -7.54 3.63
C PHE A 63 0.87 -8.38 2.48
N LEU A 64 0.04 -8.76 1.51
CA LEU A 64 0.48 -9.45 0.29
C LEU A 64 1.39 -8.57 -0.57
N ASP A 65 1.15 -7.26 -0.59
CA ASP A 65 1.94 -6.28 -1.34
C ASP A 65 2.28 -5.07 -0.46
N PRO A 66 3.31 -5.18 0.40
CA PRO A 66 3.65 -4.14 1.37
C PRO A 66 4.30 -2.91 0.74
N PHE A 67 4.57 -2.91 -0.57
CA PHE A 67 5.23 -1.80 -1.27
C PHE A 67 4.26 -0.95 -2.07
N GLY A 68 2.95 -1.22 -2.00
CA GLY A 68 1.93 -0.46 -2.73
C GLY A 68 2.08 -0.53 -4.25
N ASN A 69 2.80 -1.55 -4.75
CA ASN A 69 3.18 -1.62 -6.16
C ASN A 69 1.98 -1.97 -7.05
N ARG A 70 0.96 -2.61 -6.47
CA ARG A 70 -0.37 -2.78 -7.04
C ARG A 70 -1.39 -2.14 -6.11
N ARG A 71 -2.36 -1.43 -6.68
CA ARG A 71 -3.55 -0.98 -5.94
C ARG A 71 -4.45 -2.20 -5.68
N VAL A 72 -4.07 -3.04 -4.72
CA VAL A 72 -4.79 -4.27 -4.35
C VAL A 72 -5.92 -3.98 -3.34
N SER A 73 -5.76 -2.92 -2.53
CA SER A 73 -6.77 -2.42 -1.59
C SER A 73 -7.57 -1.28 -2.23
N PHE A 74 -8.90 -1.36 -2.18
CA PHE A 74 -9.80 -0.34 -2.75
C PHE A 74 -10.06 0.80 -1.74
N THR A 75 -9.78 0.54 -0.47
CA THR A 75 -10.31 1.35 0.65
C THR A 75 -9.31 2.40 1.15
N GLY A 76 -8.13 2.53 0.53
CA GLY A 76 -7.07 3.45 0.99
C GLY A 76 -6.43 3.06 2.34
N LEU A 77 -6.99 2.06 3.05
CA LEU A 77 -6.31 1.32 4.10
C LEU A 77 -5.27 0.41 3.44
N SER A 78 -4.07 0.95 3.25
CA SER A 78 -2.89 0.19 2.88
C SER A 78 -1.81 0.46 3.91
N ALA A 79 -1.32 -0.60 4.55
CA ALA A 79 -0.19 -0.55 5.46
C ALA A 79 1.12 -0.66 4.67
N ASP A 80 1.28 0.24 3.69
CA ASP A 80 2.41 0.21 2.78
C ASP A 80 3.65 0.82 3.45
N ILE A 81 4.80 0.19 3.22
CA ILE A 81 6.09 0.67 3.69
C ILE A 81 6.54 1.79 2.75
N ASN A 82 6.75 2.98 3.30
CA ASN A 82 7.32 4.10 2.55
C ASN A 82 8.82 3.88 2.31
N VAL A 83 9.15 3.31 1.16
CA VAL A 83 10.53 3.01 0.76
C VAL A 83 11.35 4.29 0.56
N ASP A 84 10.74 5.40 0.15
CA ASP A 84 11.45 6.68 -0.04
C ASP A 84 11.96 7.22 1.29
N CYS A 85 11.16 7.12 2.34
CA CYS A 85 11.57 7.48 3.69
C CYS A 85 12.74 6.59 4.15
N LEU A 86 12.62 5.27 3.96
CA LEU A 86 13.65 4.32 4.35
C LEU A 86 14.98 4.58 3.62
N ILE A 87 14.92 4.85 2.31
CA ILE A 87 16.10 5.18 1.49
C ILE A 87 16.71 6.50 1.95
N GLY A 88 15.88 7.50 2.25
CA GLY A 88 16.32 8.81 2.75
C GLY A 88 17.04 8.71 4.09
N GLU A 89 16.45 8.01 5.06
CA GLU A 89 17.05 7.79 6.38
C GLU A 89 18.30 6.91 6.30
N SER A 90 18.26 5.82 5.52
CA SER A 90 19.43 4.96 5.33
C SER A 90 20.59 5.69 4.65
N ASN A 91 20.32 6.69 3.82
CA ASN A 91 21.35 7.51 3.17
C ASN A 91 21.63 8.83 3.89
N ALA A 92 21.03 9.11 5.06
CA ALA A 92 21.15 10.40 5.73
C ALA A 92 22.59 10.82 6.05
N GLY A 93 23.50 9.85 6.20
CA GLY A 93 24.94 10.08 6.41
C GLY A 93 25.83 9.83 5.17
N SER A 94 25.26 9.50 4.01
CA SER A 94 26.03 9.06 2.84
C SER A 94 26.64 10.24 2.10
N LEU A 95 27.97 10.38 2.16
CA LEU A 95 28.73 11.36 1.38
C LEU A 95 29.04 10.90 -0.05
N VAL A 96 28.77 9.63 -0.39
CA VAL A 96 29.11 9.02 -1.69
C VAL A 96 28.35 9.69 -2.83
N TRP A 97 27.05 9.93 -2.66
CA TRP A 97 26.20 10.57 -3.66
C TRP A 97 26.54 12.04 -3.93
N PRO A 98 26.70 12.92 -2.91
CA PRO A 98 27.11 14.30 -3.14
C PRO A 98 28.55 14.43 -3.66
N GLN A 99 29.45 13.50 -3.32
CA GLN A 99 30.79 13.47 -3.91
C GLN A 99 30.77 12.96 -5.37
N GLY A 100 29.92 11.99 -5.68
CA GLY A 100 29.69 11.50 -7.05
C GLY A 100 29.04 12.55 -7.96
N ALA A 101 28.16 13.41 -7.42
CA ALA A 101 27.58 14.53 -8.15
C ALA A 101 28.62 15.57 -8.63
N LYS A 102 29.83 15.59 -8.04
CA LYS A 102 30.94 16.41 -8.55
C LYS A 102 31.56 15.85 -9.84
N ARG A 103 31.29 14.58 -10.17
CA ARG A 103 31.73 13.88 -11.39
C ARG A 103 30.53 13.43 -12.20
N LEU A 104 29.66 14.36 -12.57
CA LEU A 104 28.64 14.05 -13.58
C LEU A 104 29.33 13.89 -14.95
N PRO A 105 28.94 12.87 -15.75
CA PRO A 105 29.51 12.64 -17.09
C PRO A 105 29.07 13.70 -18.11
N PHE A 106 28.23 14.65 -17.71
CA PHE A 106 27.76 15.78 -18.50
C PHE A 106 27.99 17.09 -17.72
N PRO A 107 28.38 18.18 -18.39
CA PRO A 107 28.48 19.48 -17.76
C PRO A 107 27.09 19.95 -17.32
N CYS A 108 26.93 20.24 -16.03
CA CYS A 108 25.73 20.86 -15.51
C CYS A 108 25.71 22.32 -15.99
N SER A 109 25.00 22.60 -17.09
CA SER A 109 24.66 23.97 -17.43
C SER A 109 23.64 24.45 -16.39
N PRO A 110 23.86 25.59 -15.71
CA PRO A 110 22.82 26.16 -14.88
C PRO A 110 21.58 26.37 -15.75
N LEU A 111 20.47 25.78 -15.34
CA LEU A 111 19.16 26.13 -15.90
C LEU A 111 18.98 27.64 -15.64
N PRO A 112 18.59 28.43 -16.64
CA PRO A 112 18.32 29.84 -16.42
C PRO A 112 17.26 29.92 -15.32
N HIS A 113 17.64 30.51 -14.19
CA HIS A 113 16.73 30.81 -13.11
C HIS A 113 15.59 31.62 -13.73
N ALA A 114 14.37 31.11 -13.64
CA ALA A 114 13.21 31.96 -13.87
C ALA A 114 13.26 33.02 -12.77
N ASP A 115 13.60 34.24 -13.17
CA ASP A 115 13.64 35.44 -12.35
C ASP A 115 12.27 35.62 -11.68
N HIS A 116 12.12 35.12 -10.46
CA HIS A 116 11.07 35.59 -9.58
C HIS A 116 11.50 36.97 -9.09
N ALA A 117 10.91 37.98 -9.70
CA ALA A 117 11.13 39.39 -9.37
C ALA A 117 10.73 39.67 -7.92
N ASP A 118 11.73 39.72 -7.03
CA ASP A 118 11.61 40.43 -5.75
C ASP A 118 11.70 41.94 -6.04
N GLY A 119 10.56 42.60 -6.06
CA GLY A 119 10.46 44.07 -6.14
C GLY A 119 10.79 44.71 -4.78
N PRO A 120 11.56 45.81 -4.73
CA PRO A 120 11.96 46.43 -3.46
C PRO A 120 10.85 47.32 -2.89
N THR A 121 10.67 47.21 -1.58
CA THR A 121 10.09 48.24 -0.71
C THR A 121 11.04 49.42 -0.58
N ALA A 122 10.64 50.60 -1.07
CA ALA A 122 10.92 51.94 -0.51
C ALA A 122 10.08 52.98 -1.26
#